data_AF-A0A1C3W7F4-F1
#
_entry.id   AF-A0A1C3W7F4-F1
#
_cell.length_a   1.000
_cell.length_b   1.000
_cell.length_c   1.000
_cell.angle_alpha   90.00
_cell.angle_beta   90.00
_cell.angle_gamma   90.00
#
_symmetry.space_group_name_H-M   'P 1'
#
loop_
_entity.id
_entity.type
_entity.pdbx_description
1 polymer ?
#
loop_
_entity_poly.entity_id
_entity_poly.type
_entity_poly.pdbx_seq_one_letter_code
_entity_poly.pdbx_strand_id
1 'polypeptide(L)'
;MKQLARRLLQLQKSSSGASAVEFALVVPVFLLMLFGIIEFARLLWTTHALHETVIATARCMAIPQLECEDGGVYSADKVKTFAENKAAGWLLDIGFESIVLDHDASCNGVEEVSRVEINYQFVTAVPMLLTSFAGGTSLRAVSCYANQ
;
A
#
# COMPACT_ATOMS: atom_id res chain seq x y z
N MET A 1 -1.48 -58.60 16.63
CA MET A 1 -0.14 -57.98 16.47
C MET A 1 0.54 -58.24 15.11
N LYS A 2 0.68 -59.50 14.63
CA LYS A 2 1.36 -59.81 13.34
C LYS A 2 0.75 -59.15 12.08
N GLN A 3 -0.57 -58.97 12.03
CA GLN A 3 -1.24 -58.29 10.91
C GLN A 3 -1.01 -56.77 10.88
N LEU A 4 -0.87 -56.14 12.05
CA LEU A 4 -0.54 -54.70 12.16
C LEU A 4 0.89 -54.44 11.68
N ALA A 5 1.84 -55.29 12.10
CA ALA A 5 3.23 -55.20 11.68
C ALA A 5 3.40 -55.38 10.16
N ARG A 6 2.64 -56.29 9.53
CA ARG A 6 2.64 -56.47 8.07
C ARG A 6 2.09 -55.26 7.31
N ARG A 7 1.03 -54.62 7.83
CA ARG A 7 0.46 -53.42 7.21
C ARG A 7 1.41 -52.22 7.31
N LEU A 8 2.12 -52.06 8.43
CA LEU A 8 3.14 -51.02 8.59
C LEU A 8 4.34 -51.22 7.66
N LEU A 9 4.83 -52.45 7.51
CA LEU A 9 5.88 -52.78 6.53
C LEU A 9 5.44 -52.58 5.07
N GLN A 10 4.16 -52.79 4.76
CA GLN A 10 3.58 -52.50 3.44
C GLN A 10 3.47 -50.99 3.18
N LEU A 11 3.07 -50.19 4.19
CA LEU A 11 3.07 -48.73 4.08
C LEU A 11 4.48 -48.19 3.81
N GLN A 12 5.49 -48.76 4.44
CA GLN A 12 6.89 -48.38 4.26
C GLN A 12 7.44 -48.73 2.85
N LYS A 13 6.83 -49.70 2.16
CA LYS A 13 7.21 -50.13 0.80
C LYS A 13 6.36 -49.46 -0.30
N SER A 14 5.32 -48.72 0.07
CA SER A 14 4.45 -48.01 -0.87
C SER A 14 5.09 -46.69 -1.31
N SER A 15 5.44 -46.58 -2.58
CA SER A 15 5.93 -45.33 -3.22
C SER A 15 4.82 -44.35 -3.60
N SER A 16 3.55 -44.75 -3.47
CA SER A 16 2.39 -43.94 -3.90
C SER A 16 2.19 -42.65 -3.09
N GLY A 17 2.85 -42.49 -1.94
CA GLY A 17 2.82 -41.28 -1.13
C GLY A 17 4.02 -40.34 -1.33
N ALA A 18 5.05 -40.76 -2.04
CA ALA A 18 6.30 -39.98 -2.18
C ALA A 18 6.05 -38.62 -2.86
N SER A 19 5.29 -38.61 -3.95
CA SER A 19 4.95 -37.37 -4.67
C SER A 19 4.14 -36.39 -3.83
N ALA A 20 3.28 -36.90 -2.92
CA ALA A 20 2.55 -36.03 -1.99
C ALA A 20 3.48 -35.36 -0.97
N VAL A 21 4.51 -36.08 -0.52
CA VAL A 21 5.53 -35.53 0.40
C VAL A 21 6.43 -34.52 -0.32
N GLU A 22 6.88 -34.82 -1.54
CA GLU A 22 7.67 -33.89 -2.36
C GLU A 22 6.92 -32.59 -2.62
N PHE A 23 5.63 -32.68 -2.97
CA PHE A 23 4.77 -31.52 -3.14
C PHE A 23 4.61 -30.73 -1.83
N ALA A 24 4.40 -31.40 -0.70
CA ALA A 24 4.26 -30.75 0.60
C ALA A 24 5.53 -29.98 1.03
N LEU A 25 6.71 -30.36 0.53
CA LEU A 25 7.95 -29.64 0.80
C LEU A 25 8.14 -28.41 -0.12
N VAL A 26 7.73 -28.50 -1.38
CA VAL A 26 7.93 -27.41 -2.36
C VAL A 26 6.86 -26.32 -2.25
N VAL A 27 5.61 -26.70 -2.01
CA VAL A 27 4.46 -25.78 -2.01
C VAL A 27 4.60 -24.64 -1.01
N PRO A 28 5.03 -24.84 0.24
CA PRO A 28 5.15 -23.73 1.19
C PRO A 28 6.13 -22.66 0.70
N VAL A 29 7.28 -23.07 0.15
CA VAL A 29 8.29 -22.14 -0.38
C VAL A 29 7.76 -21.43 -1.61
N PHE A 30 7.11 -22.15 -2.52
CA PHE A 30 6.49 -21.57 -3.70
C PHE A 30 5.42 -20.54 -3.35
N LEU A 31 4.51 -20.85 -2.43
CA LEU A 31 3.47 -19.93 -1.98
C LEU A 31 4.05 -18.70 -1.27
N LEU A 32 5.09 -18.88 -0.44
CA LEU A 32 5.78 -17.76 0.19
C LEU A 32 6.39 -16.81 -0.86
N MET A 33 7.04 -17.34 -1.90
CA MET A 33 7.57 -16.51 -2.99
C MET A 33 6.45 -15.84 -3.78
N LEU A 34 5.39 -16.57 -4.12
CA LEU A 34 4.27 -16.05 -4.89
C LEU A 34 3.57 -14.89 -4.15
N PHE A 35 3.17 -15.10 -2.90
CA PHE A 35 2.54 -14.06 -2.09
C PHE A 35 3.51 -12.92 -1.78
N GLY A 36 4.79 -13.22 -1.55
CA GLY A 36 5.82 -12.19 -1.35
C GLY A 36 5.92 -11.24 -2.54
N ILE A 37 5.96 -11.77 -3.77
CA ILE A 37 6.01 -10.96 -5.00
C ILE A 37 4.73 -10.13 -5.15
N ILE A 38 3.55 -10.74 -4.96
CA ILE A 38 2.26 -10.04 -5.08
C ILE A 38 2.19 -8.87 -4.09
N GLU A 39 2.56 -9.11 -2.84
CA GLU A 39 2.49 -8.11 -1.78
C GLU A 39 3.49 -6.98 -2.00
N PHE A 40 4.70 -7.28 -2.48
CA PHE A 40 5.67 -6.25 -2.86
C PHE A 40 5.19 -5.41 -4.05
N ALA A 41 4.61 -6.04 -5.08
CA ALA A 41 4.08 -5.32 -6.22
C ALA A 41 2.95 -4.38 -5.81
N ARG A 42 2.03 -4.84 -4.95
CA ARG A 42 0.97 -4.01 -4.36
C ARG A 42 1.53 -2.84 -3.54
N LEU A 43 2.54 -3.10 -2.70
CA LEU A 43 3.17 -2.07 -1.88
C LEU A 43 3.78 -0.94 -2.73
N LEU A 44 4.52 -1.32 -3.77
CA LEU A 44 5.12 -0.36 -4.71
C LEU A 44 4.04 0.43 -5.46
N TRP A 45 3.02 -0.26 -5.98
CA TRP A 45 1.88 0.37 -6.63
C TRP A 45 1.20 1.41 -5.72
N THR A 46 0.87 1.03 -4.48
CA THR A 46 0.25 1.93 -3.51
C THR A 46 1.13 3.13 -3.21
N THR A 47 2.44 2.92 -3.05
CA THR A 47 3.40 4.02 -2.81
C THR A 47 3.41 5.02 -3.97
N HIS A 48 3.48 4.52 -5.21
CA HIS A 48 3.42 5.38 -6.40
C HIS A 48 2.09 6.14 -6.50
N ALA A 49 0.97 5.45 -6.30
CA ALA A 49 -0.36 6.06 -6.35
C ALA A 49 -0.57 7.14 -5.27
N LEU A 50 -0.03 6.95 -4.06
CA LEU A 50 -0.05 7.96 -3.01
C LEU A 50 0.77 9.19 -3.41
N HIS A 51 1.97 9.00 -3.98
CA HIS A 51 2.80 10.11 -4.46
C HIS A 51 2.11 10.92 -5.57
N GLU A 52 1.53 10.26 -6.57
CA GLU A 52 0.78 10.93 -7.63
C GLU A 52 -0.45 11.68 -7.08
N THR A 53 -1.11 11.11 -6.07
CA THR A 53 -2.22 11.78 -5.39
C THR A 53 -1.76 13.06 -4.69
N VAL A 54 -0.72 13.00 -3.83
CA VAL A 54 -0.26 14.21 -3.12
C VAL A 54 0.29 15.28 -4.05
N ILE A 55 0.93 14.90 -5.16
CA ILE A 55 1.43 15.85 -6.17
C ILE A 55 0.27 16.58 -6.84
N ALA A 56 -0.75 15.85 -7.29
CA ALA A 56 -1.93 16.43 -7.91
C ALA A 56 -2.70 17.32 -6.93
N THR A 57 -2.87 16.87 -5.68
CA THR A 57 -3.57 17.65 -4.65
C THR A 57 -2.80 18.91 -4.27
N ALA A 58 -1.47 18.85 -4.13
CA ALA A 58 -0.66 20.03 -3.83
C ALA A 58 -0.78 21.09 -4.93
N ARG A 59 -0.78 20.68 -6.20
CA ARG A 59 -1.04 21.57 -7.32
C ARG A 59 -2.47 22.14 -7.31
N CYS A 60 -3.45 21.32 -6.94
CA CYS A 60 -4.85 21.73 -6.83
C CYS A 60 -5.09 22.76 -5.73
N MET A 61 -4.35 22.63 -4.64
CA MET A 61 -4.36 23.58 -3.54
C MET A 61 -3.68 24.90 -3.91
N ALA A 62 -2.55 24.83 -4.61
CA ALA A 62 -1.74 26.01 -4.95
C ALA A 62 -2.30 26.87 -6.09
N ILE A 63 -3.07 26.26 -7.01
CA ILE A 63 -3.65 26.95 -8.17
C ILE A 63 -5.16 26.85 -8.05
N PRO A 64 -5.88 27.99 -7.85
CA PRO A 64 -7.33 28.00 -7.71
C PRO A 64 -7.98 27.36 -8.95
N GLN A 65 -8.56 26.19 -8.74
CA GLN A 65 -9.35 25.46 -9.72
C GLN A 65 -10.67 25.02 -9.08
N LEU A 66 -11.72 24.89 -9.90
CA LEU A 66 -13.10 24.63 -9.46
C LEU A 66 -13.27 23.44 -8.50
N GLU A 67 -12.34 22.49 -8.53
CA GLU A 67 -12.35 21.28 -7.73
C GLU A 67 -11.76 21.48 -6.32
N CYS A 68 -10.96 22.55 -6.11
CA CYS A 68 -10.23 22.85 -4.88
C CYS A 68 -10.53 24.25 -4.31
N GLU A 69 -11.39 25.01 -4.98
CA GLU A 69 -11.83 26.33 -4.54
C GLU A 69 -13.34 26.36 -4.27
N ASP A 70 -13.77 27.38 -3.52
CA ASP A 70 -15.16 27.79 -3.41
C ASP A 70 -15.25 29.31 -3.66
N GLY A 71 -15.85 29.69 -4.79
CA GLY A 71 -15.99 31.10 -5.17
C GLY A 71 -14.66 31.83 -5.43
N GLY A 72 -13.62 31.14 -5.91
CA GLY A 72 -12.29 31.73 -6.17
C GLY A 72 -11.35 31.74 -4.97
N VAL A 73 -11.78 31.14 -3.84
CA VAL A 73 -11.00 31.07 -2.60
C VAL A 73 -10.69 29.61 -2.28
N TYR A 74 -9.48 29.35 -1.80
CA TYR A 74 -9.07 28.03 -1.30
C TYR A 74 -10.08 27.44 -0.31
N SER A 75 -10.42 26.16 -0.50
CA SER A 75 -11.30 25.41 0.41
C SER A 75 -10.68 24.07 0.79
N ALA A 76 -10.34 23.91 2.07
CA ALA A 76 -9.73 22.69 2.58
C ALA A 76 -10.60 21.44 2.34
N ASP A 77 -11.93 21.56 2.51
CA ASP A 77 -12.85 20.43 2.33
C ASP A 77 -12.92 19.99 0.85
N LYS A 78 -12.88 20.94 -0.08
CA LYS A 78 -12.83 20.67 -1.52
C LYS A 78 -11.52 19.97 -1.90
N VAL A 79 -10.39 20.47 -1.39
CA VAL A 79 -9.07 19.86 -1.61
C VAL A 79 -9.00 18.44 -1.05
N LYS A 80 -9.57 18.18 0.13
CA LYS A 80 -9.65 16.83 0.69
C LYS A 80 -10.53 15.92 -0.16
N THR A 81 -11.70 16.40 -0.60
CA THR A 81 -12.59 15.65 -1.51
C THR A 81 -11.88 15.32 -2.84
N PHE A 82 -11.12 16.25 -3.39
CA PHE A 82 -10.30 16.02 -4.58
C PHE A 82 -9.27 14.92 -4.34
N ALA A 83 -8.54 14.98 -3.22
CA ALA A 83 -7.55 13.97 -2.87
C ALA A 83 -8.16 12.57 -2.73
N GLU A 84 -9.33 12.45 -2.09
CA GLU A 84 -10.05 11.18 -1.97
C GLU A 84 -10.48 10.65 -3.34
N ASN A 85 -11.08 11.49 -4.18
CA ASN A 85 -11.49 11.09 -5.53
C ASN A 85 -10.28 10.66 -6.39
N LYS A 86 -9.16 11.38 -6.26
CA LYS A 86 -7.92 11.05 -6.96
C LYS A 86 -7.35 9.71 -6.48
N ALA A 87 -7.32 9.47 -5.18
CA ALA A 87 -6.89 8.20 -4.59
C ALA A 87 -7.82 7.04 -4.97
N ALA A 88 -9.14 7.27 -4.97
CA ALA A 88 -10.13 6.28 -5.37
C ALA A 88 -9.94 5.85 -6.84
N GLY A 89 -9.53 6.78 -7.72
CA GLY A 89 -9.12 6.48 -9.10
C GLY A 89 -7.93 5.51 -9.20
N TRP A 90 -7.10 5.43 -8.16
CA TRP A 90 -6.01 4.47 -8.02
C TRP A 90 -6.38 3.21 -7.23
N LEU A 91 -7.66 3.03 -6.91
CA LEU A 91 -8.19 1.96 -6.05
C LEU A 91 -7.67 2.05 -4.60
N LEU A 92 -7.37 3.25 -4.13
CA LEU A 92 -7.01 3.53 -2.74
C LEU A 92 -8.15 4.25 -2.04
N ASP A 93 -8.59 3.67 -0.92
CA ASP A 93 -9.54 4.30 -0.01
C ASP A 93 -8.76 5.04 1.08
N ILE A 94 -8.75 6.37 1.03
CA ILE A 94 -8.11 7.24 2.02
C ILE A 94 -9.21 8.07 2.68
N GLY A 95 -9.10 8.30 3.99
CA GLY A 95 -10.07 9.13 4.71
C GLY A 95 -9.56 10.55 4.96
N PHE A 96 -10.47 11.51 5.13
CA PHE A 96 -10.20 12.90 5.50
C PHE A 96 -9.18 13.12 6.62
N GLU A 97 -9.13 12.23 7.61
CA GLU A 97 -8.20 12.31 8.76
C GLU A 97 -6.75 11.97 8.38
N SER A 98 -6.57 11.18 7.33
CA SER A 98 -5.24 10.82 6.81
C SER A 98 -4.57 11.92 6.01
N ILE A 99 -5.33 12.95 5.62
CA ILE A 99 -4.91 14.04 4.75
C ILE A 99 -4.59 15.28 5.61
N VAL A 100 -3.33 15.67 5.59
CA VAL A 100 -2.83 16.89 6.23
C VAL A 100 -2.53 17.91 5.14
N LEU A 101 -3.18 19.08 5.24
CA LEU A 101 -3.02 20.20 4.32
C LEU A 101 -2.37 21.36 5.06
N ASP A 102 -1.40 22.00 4.42
CA ASP A 102 -0.76 23.21 4.90
C ASP A 102 -0.52 24.12 3.68
N HIS A 103 -1.35 25.17 3.55
CA HIS A 103 -1.33 26.06 2.39
C HIS A 103 -0.14 27.04 2.42
N ASP A 104 0.38 27.35 3.61
CA ASP A 104 1.43 28.35 3.82
C ASP A 104 2.69 27.71 4.42
N ALA A 105 2.96 26.47 4.01
CA ALA A 105 4.06 25.69 4.54
C ALA A 105 5.42 26.25 4.09
N SER A 106 6.49 25.77 4.75
CA SER A 106 7.83 25.80 4.17
C SER A 106 8.26 24.41 3.72
N CYS A 107 8.76 24.29 2.50
CA CYS A 107 9.35 23.05 2.00
C CYS A 107 10.73 23.31 1.42
N ASN A 108 11.74 22.58 1.93
CA ASN A 108 13.13 22.66 1.47
C ASN A 108 13.68 24.10 1.42
N GLY A 109 13.26 24.96 2.34
CA GLY A 109 13.69 26.35 2.43
C GLY A 109 12.91 27.34 1.55
N VAL A 110 11.86 26.90 0.87
CA VAL A 110 10.90 27.77 0.15
C VAL A 110 9.68 27.98 1.03
N GLU A 111 9.35 29.23 1.32
CA GLU A 111 8.16 29.65 2.08
C GLU A 111 6.97 29.87 1.13
N GLU A 112 5.75 29.97 1.70
CA GLU A 112 4.51 30.19 0.94
C GLU A 112 4.23 29.09 -0.10
N VAL A 113 4.42 27.84 0.31
CA VAL A 113 4.13 26.67 -0.54
C VAL A 113 3.00 25.82 0.02
N SER A 114 2.16 25.35 -0.88
CA SER A 114 1.14 24.36 -0.61
C SER A 114 1.77 22.99 -0.36
N ARG A 115 1.74 22.50 0.88
CA ARG A 115 2.19 21.16 1.27
C ARG A 115 1.00 20.24 1.56
N VAL A 116 1.04 19.07 0.94
CA VAL A 116 0.06 18.00 1.17
C VAL A 116 0.79 16.76 1.66
N GLU A 117 0.27 16.17 2.72
CA GLU A 117 0.75 14.92 3.28
C GLU A 117 -0.41 13.94 3.46
N ILE A 118 -0.19 12.69 3.02
CA ILE A 118 -1.13 11.59 3.19
C ILE A 118 -0.43 10.45 3.92
N ASN A 119 -1.01 10.02 5.04
CA ASN A 119 -0.55 8.89 5.82
C ASN A 119 -1.49 7.69 5.63
N TYR A 120 -1.00 6.64 5.00
CA TYR A 120 -1.79 5.48 4.62
C TYR A 120 -1.30 4.21 5.32
N GLN A 121 -2.24 3.38 5.79
CA GLN A 121 -1.92 2.07 6.35
C GLN A 121 -2.14 0.97 5.32
N PHE A 122 -1.04 0.39 4.84
CA PHE A 122 -1.09 -0.68 3.86
C PHE A 122 -1.58 -1.99 4.51
N VAL A 123 -2.73 -2.47 4.06
CA VAL A 123 -3.28 -3.75 4.50
C VAL A 123 -2.65 -4.89 3.72
N THR A 124 -2.01 -5.80 4.46
CA THR A 124 -1.25 -6.94 3.94
C THR A 124 -1.74 -8.27 4.51
N ALA A 125 -1.68 -9.32 3.70
CA ALA A 125 -1.95 -10.69 4.13
C ALA A 125 -0.73 -11.35 4.80
N VAL A 126 0.46 -10.75 4.70
CA VAL A 126 1.74 -11.29 5.21
C VAL A 126 2.47 -10.28 6.10
N PRO A 127 1.84 -9.76 7.18
CA PRO A 127 2.39 -8.67 7.98
C PRO A 127 3.77 -8.98 8.55
N MET A 128 4.00 -10.21 9.03
CA MET A 128 5.30 -10.63 9.58
C MET A 128 6.44 -10.55 8.56
N LEU A 129 6.14 -10.86 7.28
CA LEU A 129 7.12 -10.79 6.20
C LEU A 129 7.40 -9.31 5.85
N LEU A 130 6.36 -8.51 5.61
CA LEU A 130 6.55 -7.11 5.22
C LEU A 130 7.17 -6.25 6.33
N THR A 131 6.80 -6.43 7.60
CA THR A 131 7.41 -5.65 8.69
C THR A 131 8.91 -5.93 8.84
N SER A 132 9.32 -7.19 8.61
CA SER A 132 10.72 -7.61 8.70
C SER A 132 11.58 -7.12 7.53
N PHE A 133 11.01 -7.02 6.32
CA PHE A 133 11.77 -6.66 5.11
C PHE A 133 11.60 -5.21 4.64
N ALA A 134 10.40 -4.63 4.80
CA ALA A 134 10.03 -3.31 4.28
C ALA A 134 9.94 -2.21 5.36
N GLY A 135 10.26 -2.54 6.62
CA GLY A 135 10.32 -1.56 7.71
C GLY A 135 8.97 -1.13 8.28
N GLY A 136 7.86 -1.73 7.83
CA GLY A 136 6.51 -1.46 8.33
C GLY A 136 5.46 -1.44 7.23
N THR A 137 4.21 -1.17 7.61
CA THR A 137 3.06 -1.02 6.69
C THR A 137 2.52 0.40 6.60
N SER A 138 3.12 1.34 7.34
CA SER A 138 2.75 2.75 7.30
C SER A 138 3.47 3.41 6.13
N LEU A 139 2.70 3.88 5.16
CA LEU A 139 3.17 4.61 4.00
C LEU A 139 2.88 6.10 4.20
N ARG A 140 3.88 6.93 3.93
CA ARG A 140 3.78 8.38 4.05
C ARG A 140 4.19 9.01 2.73
N ALA A 141 3.30 9.75 2.11
CA ALA A 141 3.57 10.53 0.91
C ALA A 141 3.44 12.02 1.21
N VAL A 142 4.40 12.81 0.75
CA VAL A 142 4.41 14.27 0.93
C VAL A 142 4.79 14.90 -0.40
N SER A 143 4.10 15.98 -0.77
CA SER A 143 4.47 16.83 -1.89
C SER A 143 4.25 18.30 -1.54
N CYS A 144 5.03 19.17 -2.17
CA CYS A 144 4.89 20.61 -2.06
C CYS A 144 4.79 21.24 -3.45
N TYR A 145 4.01 22.31 -3.56
CA TYR A 145 3.83 23.07 -4.79
C TYR A 145 3.82 24.57 -4.47
N ALA A 146 4.46 25.39 -5.31
CA ALA A 146 4.53 26.83 -5.08
C ALA A 146 3.18 27.49 -5.33
N ASN A 147 2.73 28.33 -4.39
CA ASN A 147 1.48 29.08 -4.54
C ASN A 147 1.63 30.13 -5.65
N GLN A 148 0.55 30.39 -6.39
CA GLN A 148 0.48 31.42 -7.42
C GLN A 148 -0.49 32.54 -7.06
#